data_AF-A0A9K3J0I1-F1
#
_entry.id   AF-A0A9K3J0I1-F1
#
_cell.length_a   1.000
_cell.length_b   1.000
_cell.length_c   1.000
_cell.angle_alpha   90.00
_cell.angle_beta   90.00
_cell.angle_gamma   90.00
#
_symmetry.space_group_name_H-M   'P 1'
#
loop_
_entity.id
_entity.type
_entity.pdbx_description
1 polymer ?
#
loop_
_entity_poly.entity_id
_entity_poly.type
_entity_poly.pdbx_seq_one_letter_code
_entity_poly.pdbx_strand_id
1 'polypeptide(L)'
;MVIGRLDQSRHAWRMDYLHKNYTTKQNHDPADILEGYAYARRLTRNKFRLVQELTNQDIEPRKIWNAITEQNPENKFVLNDIHNARQEISHYNYLIYWSLQK
;
A
#
# COMPACT_ATOMS: atom_id res chain seq x y z
N MET A 1 5.19 24.45 -5.87
CA MET A 1 5.16 24.07 -7.29
C MET A 1 6.58 23.78 -7.75
N VAL A 2 6.81 22.61 -8.33
CA VAL A 2 8.12 22.18 -8.85
C VAL A 2 8.00 22.08 -10.37
N ILE A 3 9.00 22.53 -11.11
CA ILE A 3 9.06 22.37 -12.57
C ILE A 3 10.28 21.52 -12.92
N GLY A 4 10.05 20.50 -13.74
CA GLY A 4 11.13 19.72 -14.35
C GLY A 4 11.68 20.46 -15.57
N ARG A 5 12.99 20.67 -15.62
CA ARG A 5 13.70 21.15 -16.80
C ARG A 5 14.65 20.08 -17.30
N LEU A 6 14.65 19.82 -18.61
CA LEU A 6 15.59 18.90 -19.25
C LEU A 6 16.95 19.60 -19.35
N ASP A 7 17.96 19.07 -18.67
CA ASP A 7 19.35 19.51 -18.81
C ASP A 7 19.99 18.74 -19.97
N GLN A 8 20.08 19.41 -21.12
CA GLN A 8 20.64 18.82 -22.34
C GLN A 8 22.14 18.50 -22.20
N SER A 9 22.88 19.18 -21.31
CA SER A 9 24.31 18.90 -21.11
C SER A 9 24.53 17.58 -20.36
N ARG A 10 23.57 17.21 -19.50
CA ARG A 10 23.63 16.01 -18.65
C ARG A 10 22.69 14.90 -19.10
N HIS A 11 21.93 15.12 -20.17
CA HIS A 11 20.86 14.22 -20.64
C HIS A 11 19.93 13.77 -19.50
N ALA A 12 19.63 14.67 -18.56
CA ALA A 12 18.92 14.33 -17.33
C ALA A 12 17.87 15.38 -16.99
N TRP A 13 16.79 14.96 -16.33
CA TRP A 13 15.78 15.86 -15.80
C TRP A 13 16.26 16.47 -14.49
N ARG A 14 16.29 17.80 -14.41
CA ARG A 14 16.53 18.53 -13.17
C ARG A 14 15.23 19.09 -12.63
N MET A 15 14.99 18.88 -11.34
CA MET A 15 13.85 19.47 -10.65
C MET A 15 14.25 20.82 -10.08
N ASP A 16 13.54 21.88 -10.49
CA ASP A 16 13.74 23.22 -9.95
C ASP A 16 12.50 23.67 -9.18
N TYR A 17 12.74 24.29 -8.03
CA TYR A 17 11.70 24.89 -7.21
C TYR A 17 11.48 26.34 -7.66
N LEU A 18 10.26 26.67 -8.09
CA LEU A 18 9.93 28.01 -8.56
C LEU A 18 9.89 29.07 -7.44
N HIS A 19 9.83 28.63 -6.17
CA HIS A 19 9.69 29.54 -5.03
C HIS A 19 10.93 29.46 -4.14
N LYS A 20 11.70 30.55 -4.12
CA LYS A 20 12.97 30.67 -3.37
C LYS A 20 12.79 30.78 -1.85
N ASN A 21 11.55 30.91 -1.37
CA ASN A 21 11.18 30.88 0.05
C ASN A 21 10.53 29.54 0.42
N TYR A 22 11.26 28.44 0.25
CA TYR A 22 10.80 27.13 0.68
C TYR A 22 11.02 27.01 2.20
N THR A 23 10.14 27.62 3.00
CA THR A 23 9.97 27.17 4.38
C THR A 23 9.56 25.70 4.32
N THR A 24 10.28 24.86 5.05
CA THR A 24 10.06 23.41 5.25
C THR A 24 8.67 23.04 5.80
N LYS A 25 7.74 23.99 5.90
CA LYS A 25 6.33 23.72 6.14
C LYS A 25 5.75 23.05 4.90
N GLN A 26 5.44 21.78 5.06
CA GLN A 26 4.70 20.99 4.10
C GLN A 26 3.43 21.78 3.69
N ASN A 27 3.16 21.92 2.40
CA ASN A 27 2.02 22.71 1.86
C ASN A 27 0.65 22.04 2.09
N HIS A 28 0.55 21.16 3.08
CA HIS A 28 -0.68 20.51 3.45
C HIS A 28 -0.63 20.31 4.96
N ASP A 29 -1.74 20.56 5.64
CA ASP A 29 -1.87 20.17 7.03
C ASP A 29 -1.63 18.65 7.16
N PRO A 30 -1.10 18.17 8.30
CA PRO A 30 -1.02 16.74 8.57
C PRO A 30 -2.37 16.09 8.27
N ALA A 31 -2.35 14.94 7.59
CA ALA A 31 -3.57 14.23 7.27
C ALA A 31 -4.29 13.80 8.57
N ASP A 32 -5.44 14.39 8.86
CA ASP A 32 -6.26 14.04 10.03
C ASP A 32 -6.82 12.61 9.94
N ILE A 33 -7.06 12.10 8.72
CA ILE A 33 -7.61 10.76 8.46
C ILE A 33 -6.57 9.92 7.72
N LEU A 34 -5.76 9.18 8.49
CA LEU A 34 -4.76 8.27 7.93
C LEU A 34 -5.39 7.11 7.14
N GLU A 35 -6.64 6.72 7.43
CA GLU A 35 -7.40 5.68 6.72
C GLU A 35 -7.76 6.06 5.27
N GLY A 36 -7.59 7.33 4.88
CA GLY A 36 -7.69 7.76 3.49
C GLY A 36 -6.45 7.41 2.66
N TYR A 37 -5.34 7.05 3.31
CA TYR A 37 -4.05 6.87 2.66
C TYR A 37 -3.68 5.39 2.53
N ALA A 38 -3.50 4.95 1.28
CA ALA A 38 -3.08 3.58 0.96
C ALA A 38 -1.82 3.13 1.71
N TYR A 39 -0.90 4.06 1.99
CA TYR A 39 0.31 3.80 2.78
C TYR A 39 -0.01 3.38 4.23
N ALA A 40 -0.86 4.12 4.93
CA ALA A 40 -1.20 3.85 6.33
C ALA A 40 -2.08 2.58 6.47
N ARG A 41 -2.78 2.21 5.40
CA ARG A 41 -3.63 1.00 5.30
C ARG A 41 -2.88 -0.23 4.83
N ARG A 42 -1.59 -0.12 4.53
CA ARG A 42 -0.82 -1.22 4.00
C ARG A 42 -0.70 -2.33 5.04
N LEU A 43 -1.06 -3.55 4.66
CA LEU A 43 -0.78 -4.73 5.46
C LEU A 43 0.73 -4.90 5.60
N THR A 44 1.21 -5.05 6.84
CA THR A 44 2.59 -5.46 7.07
C THR A 44 2.81 -6.86 6.53
N ARG A 45 4.07 -7.22 6.23
CA ARG A 45 4.41 -8.54 5.68
C ARG A 45 3.83 -9.71 6.50
N ASN A 46 3.88 -9.60 7.83
CA ASN A 46 3.35 -10.62 8.73
C ASN A 46 1.82 -10.75 8.62
N LYS A 47 1.10 -9.63 8.55
CA LYS A 47 -0.36 -9.63 8.38
C LYS A 47 -0.76 -10.15 7.02
N PHE A 48 -0.04 -9.76 5.96
CA PHE A 48 -0.29 -10.28 4.63
C PHE A 48 -0.11 -11.80 4.58
N ARG A 49 0.94 -12.34 5.22
CA ARG A 49 1.15 -13.79 5.35
C ARG A 49 0.02 -14.48 6.10
N LEU A 50 -0.47 -13.89 7.20
CA LEU A 50 -1.62 -14.42 7.93
C LEU A 50 -2.89 -14.43 7.06
N VAL A 51 -3.15 -13.36 6.31
CA VAL A 51 -4.26 -13.31 5.34
C VAL A 51 -4.11 -14.40 4.28
N GLN A 52 -2.89 -14.65 3.79
CA GLN A 52 -2.61 -15.72 2.83
C GLN A 52 -2.90 -17.11 3.41
N GLU A 53 -2.39 -17.40 4.60
CA GLU A 53 -2.60 -18.68 5.28
C GLU A 53 -4.10 -18.95 5.54
N LEU A 54 -4.85 -17.93 5.98
CA LEU A 54 -6.29 -18.04 6.24
C LEU A 54 -7.13 -18.08 4.94
N THR A 55 -6.70 -17.38 3.90
CA THR A 55 -7.32 -17.44 2.56
C THR A 55 -7.18 -18.84 1.96
N ASN A 56 -6.01 -19.46 2.12
CA ASN A 56 -5.77 -20.82 1.63
C ASN A 56 -6.59 -21.87 2.41
N GLN A 57 -7.07 -21.54 3.62
CA GLN A 57 -8.02 -22.34 4.40
C GLN A 57 -9.49 -21.98 4.14
N ASP A 58 -9.75 -21.15 3.12
CA ASP A 58 -11.07 -20.62 2.75
C ASP A 58 -11.84 -19.93 3.89
N ILE A 59 -11.11 -19.31 4.82
CA ILE A 59 -11.72 -18.54 5.89
C ILE A 59 -12.33 -17.24 5.32
N GLU A 60 -13.53 -16.89 5.77
CA GLU A 60 -14.23 -15.70 5.30
C GLU A 60 -13.43 -14.41 5.62
N PRO A 61 -13.37 -13.43 4.68
CA PRO A 61 -12.61 -12.19 4.85
C PRO A 61 -12.96 -11.41 6.12
N ARG A 62 -14.25 -11.43 6.52
CA ARG A 62 -14.71 -10.77 7.74
C ARG A 62 -14.16 -11.42 9.01
N LYS A 63 -14.04 -12.75 9.04
CA LYS A 63 -13.42 -13.48 10.16
C LYS A 63 -11.93 -13.20 10.24
N ILE A 64 -11.26 -13.17 9.08
CA ILE A 64 -9.84 -12.77 8.98
C ILE A 64 -9.64 -11.34 9.51
N TRP A 65 -10.49 -10.41 9.09
CA TRP A 65 -10.43 -9.02 9.54
C TRP A 65 -10.60 -8.88 11.05
N ASN A 66 -11.61 -9.55 11.63
CA ASN A 66 -11.81 -9.58 13.08
C ASN A 66 -10.56 -10.11 13.81
N ALA A 67 -10.02 -11.25 13.38
CA ALA A 67 -8.86 -11.85 14.01
C ALA A 67 -7.61 -10.95 14.01
N ILE A 68 -7.36 -10.20 12.93
CA ILE A 68 -6.20 -9.29 12.86
C ILE A 68 -6.45 -8.00 13.66
N THR A 69 -7.70 -7.53 13.72
CA THR A 69 -8.08 -6.31 14.44
C THR A 69 -8.10 -6.54 15.95
N GLU A 70 -8.55 -7.72 16.41
CA GLU A 70 -8.50 -8.15 17.81
C GLU A 70 -7.06 -8.21 18.34
N GLN A 71 -6.10 -8.65 17.50
CA GLN A 71 -4.69 -8.70 17.88
C GLN A 71 -4.05 -7.30 18.00
N ASN A 72 -4.52 -6.33 17.22
CA ASN A 72 -3.98 -4.97 17.27
C ASN A 72 -5.06 -3.93 16.84
N PRO A 73 -5.69 -3.24 17.79
CA PRO A 73 -6.74 -2.26 17.50
C PRO A 73 -6.23 -0.95 16.88
N GLU A 74 -4.92 -0.68 16.91
CA GLU A 74 -4.32 0.52 16.29
C GLU A 74 -4.23 0.44 14.76
N ASN A 75 -4.57 -0.71 14.21
CA ASN A 75 -4.55 -0.96 12.78
C ASN A 75 -5.50 -0.02 12.04
N LYS A 76 -4.99 0.65 11.00
CA LYS A 76 -5.78 1.57 10.16
C LYS A 76 -6.36 0.93 8.90
N PHE A 77 -6.03 -0.33 8.62
CA PHE A 77 -6.60 -1.05 7.48
C PHE A 77 -8.06 -1.44 7.77
N VAL A 78 -8.88 -1.44 6.72
CA VAL A 78 -10.32 -1.72 6.79
C VAL A 78 -10.61 -3.07 6.12
N LEU A 79 -11.85 -3.56 6.24
CA LEU A 79 -12.27 -4.83 5.64
C LEU A 79 -11.92 -4.94 4.14
N ASN A 80 -12.04 -3.84 3.40
CA ASN A 80 -11.73 -3.80 1.97
C ASN A 80 -10.26 -4.11 1.67
N ASP A 81 -9.33 -3.83 2.59
CA ASP A 81 -7.91 -4.16 2.42
C ASP A 81 -7.67 -5.67 2.49
N ILE A 82 -8.50 -6.40 3.26
CA ILE A 82 -8.48 -7.87 3.29
C ILE A 82 -9.03 -8.45 1.98
N HIS A 83 -10.09 -7.86 1.42
CA HIS A 83 -10.60 -8.26 0.11
C HIS A 83 -9.56 -8.05 -1.00
N ASN A 84 -8.90 -6.89 -1.01
CA ASN A 84 -7.83 -6.59 -1.97
C ASN A 84 -6.66 -7.58 -1.84
N ALA A 85 -6.20 -7.84 -0.61
CA ALA A 85 -5.13 -8.80 -0.37
C ALA A 85 -5.52 -10.22 -0.82
N ARG A 86 -6.75 -10.66 -0.56
CA ARG A 86 -7.25 -11.97 -1.02
C ARG A 86 -7.24 -12.07 -2.55
N GLN A 87 -7.65 -11.00 -3.24
CA GLN A 87 -7.62 -10.95 -4.70
C GLN A 87 -6.19 -11.03 -5.24
N GLU A 88 -5.25 -10.30 -4.65
CA GLU A 88 -3.83 -10.39 -4.99
C GLU A 88 -3.29 -11.80 -4.78
N ILE A 89 -3.56 -12.42 -3.63
CA ILE A 89 -3.13 -13.79 -3.31
C ILE A 89 -3.69 -14.79 -4.33
N SER A 90 -4.97 -14.69 -4.66
CA SER A 90 -5.60 -15.56 -5.66
C SER A 90 -4.94 -15.41 -7.03
N HIS A 91 -4.63 -14.18 -7.44
CA HIS A 91 -3.91 -13.90 -8.67
C HIS A 91 -2.50 -14.50 -8.68
N TYR A 92 -1.74 -14.34 -7.59
CA TYR A 92 -0.41 -14.95 -7.47
C TYR A 92 -0.46 -16.48 -7.51
N ASN A 93 -1.40 -17.09 -6.79
CA ASN A 93 -1.58 -18.54 -6.78
C ASN A 93 -1.89 -19.07 -8.20
N TYR A 94 -2.73 -18.37 -8.96
CA TYR A 94 -3.00 -18.68 -10.36
C TYR A 94 -1.73 -18.59 -11.22
N LEU A 95 -0.97 -17.49 -11.13
CA LEU A 95 0.26 -17.33 -11.90
C LEU A 95 1.30 -18.41 -11.59
N ILE A 96 1.48 -18.75 -10.31
CA ILE A 96 2.38 -19.82 -9.88
C ILE A 96 1.94 -21.16 -10.47
N TYR A 97 0.64 -21.49 -10.37
CA TYR A 97 0.09 -22.71 -10.95
C TYR A 97 0.44 -22.83 -12.44
N TRP A 98 0.23 -21.78 -13.23
CA TRP A 98 0.56 -21.79 -14.66
C TRP A 98 2.06 -21.83 -14.97
N SER A 99 2.92 -21.28 -14.11
CA SER A 99 4.37 -21.38 -14.28
C SER A 99 4.91 -22.79 -14.02
N LEU A 100 4.24 -23.58 -13.18
CA LEU A 100 4.64 -24.95 -12.84
C LEU A 100 4.18 -25.99 -13.89
N GLN A 101 3.37 -25.58 -14.86
CA GLN A 101 2.86 -26.43 -15.95
C GLN A 101 3.67 -26.30 -17.27
N LYS A 102 4.73 -25.48 -17.28
CA LYS A 102 5.65 -25.28 -18.42
C LYS A 102 6.99 -25.94 -18.15
#